data_AF-A0A0G2JF90-F1
#
_entry.id   AF-A0A0G2JF90-F1
#
_cell.length_a   1.000
_cell.length_b   1.000
_cell.length_c   1.000
_cell.angle_alpha   90.00
_cell.angle_beta   90.00
_cell.angle_gamma   90.00
#
_symmetry.space_group_name_H-M   'P 1'
#
loop_
_entity.id
_entity.type
_entity.pdbx_description
1 polymer ?
#
loop_
_entity_poly.entity_id
_entity_poly.type
_entity_poly.pdbx_seq_one_letter_code
_entity_poly.pdbx_strand_id
1 'polypeptide(L)'
;MDRDLLRQSLGCHGPALLSLLRSEQQDNPHFRSLLGTAAEPARGAAPPPGAGRKEKRVDNIEIQKFISKKADLLFALSWKSDASPPSEVHDDNDNLYAVMPPLEQFMEMPSMDRRELFFRDIERGDIVIGRISSIREFGFFMVLICLGSGIVRDISHLEITALCPLRDVPSHSNHGDPLSYYQTGDIIRAGIKDIDRYHEKLAVSLYSSSLPPHMAGIKLGVITSEELPLYYRRSVELNSNSLESYENIMQSSLGFVNPGVVEFLLEKLGIDESHPPSLMRGLQSKNFSEDDFASALRKKQSASWALKCVKIGVDYFKVGRHVDAMNEYNKALEIDKQNVEALVARGALLEEEEKFLNAESYYKKALTLDETFKDAEDALQKLHKYMQKSLELREKQAEKEEKQKTKK
;
A
#
# COMPACT_ATOMS: atom_id res chain seq x y z
N MET A 1 -12.60 -9.44 21.39
CA MET A 1 -11.53 -8.63 22.00
C MET A 1 -10.24 -9.43 22.06
N ASP A 2 -9.09 -8.86 21.68
CA ASP A 2 -7.76 -9.46 21.80
C ASP A 2 -7.32 -9.47 23.26
N ARG A 3 -7.22 -10.68 23.84
CA ARG A 3 -6.93 -10.87 25.27
C ARG A 3 -5.44 -10.74 25.57
N ASP A 4 -4.58 -11.09 24.62
CA ASP A 4 -3.14 -11.08 24.82
C ASP A 4 -2.63 -9.64 24.79
N LEU A 5 -3.14 -8.81 23.87
CA LEU A 5 -2.81 -7.39 23.79
C LEU A 5 -3.25 -6.63 25.07
N LEU A 6 -4.45 -6.91 25.57
CA LEU A 6 -4.94 -6.33 26.82
C LEU A 6 -4.05 -6.75 28.00
N ARG A 7 -3.67 -8.03 28.07
CA ARG A 7 -2.81 -8.55 29.15
C ARG A 7 -1.42 -7.90 29.13
N GLN A 8 -0.84 -7.72 27.94
CA GLN A 8 0.44 -7.01 27.79
C GLN A 8 0.32 -5.56 28.25
N SER A 9 -0.73 -4.85 27.82
CA SER A 9 -0.97 -3.45 28.22
C SER A 9 -1.15 -3.29 29.74
N LEU A 10 -1.92 -4.20 30.37
CA LEU A 10 -2.05 -4.27 31.82
C LEU A 10 -0.74 -4.65 32.53
N GLY A 11 0.10 -5.49 31.91
CA GLY A 11 1.43 -5.83 32.42
C GLY A 11 2.38 -4.63 32.45
N CYS A 12 2.29 -3.75 31.45
CA CYS A 12 3.09 -2.54 31.35
C CYS A 12 2.62 -1.42 32.31
N HIS A 13 1.33 -1.10 32.30
CA HIS A 13 0.78 0.06 33.05
C HIS A 13 0.24 -0.30 34.45
N GLY A 14 0.06 -1.58 34.74
CA GLY A 14 -0.31 -2.07 36.06
C GLY A 14 -1.73 -1.68 36.53
N PRO A 15 -1.95 -1.58 37.85
CA PRO A 15 -3.30 -1.45 38.44
C PRO A 15 -3.97 -0.09 38.18
N ALA A 16 -3.21 0.96 37.84
CA ALA A 16 -3.76 2.27 37.51
C ALA A 16 -4.63 2.21 36.24
N LEU A 17 -4.13 1.56 35.18
CA LEU A 17 -4.90 1.34 33.96
C LEU A 17 -6.10 0.42 34.19
N LEU A 18 -5.97 -0.61 35.03
CA LEU A 18 -7.08 -1.50 35.38
C LEU A 18 -8.24 -0.75 36.04
N SER A 19 -7.93 0.19 36.94
CA SER A 19 -8.95 1.03 37.58
C SER A 19 -9.66 1.92 36.56
N LEU A 20 -8.92 2.55 35.64
CA LEU A 20 -9.47 3.41 34.60
C LEU A 20 -10.32 2.63 33.58
N LEU A 21 -9.91 1.41 33.23
CA LEU A 21 -10.69 0.52 32.35
C LEU A 21 -12.02 0.14 32.98
N ARG A 22 -12.04 -0.14 34.28
CA ARG A 22 -13.28 -0.44 35.01
C ARG A 22 -14.25 0.73 35.03
N SER A 23 -13.76 1.96 35.17
CA SER A 23 -14.64 3.14 35.16
C SER A 23 -15.16 3.49 33.77
N GLU A 24 -14.30 3.42 32.74
CA GLU A 24 -14.63 3.92 31.39
C GLU A 24 -15.33 2.87 30.50
N GLN A 25 -15.15 1.57 30.77
CA GLN A 25 -15.71 0.46 29.96
C GLN A 25 -16.75 -0.38 30.70
N GLN A 26 -17.31 0.13 31.80
CA GLN A 26 -18.30 -0.58 32.63
C GLN A 26 -19.52 -1.08 31.83
N ASP A 27 -19.93 -0.31 30.82
CA ASP A 27 -21.12 -0.58 30.01
C ASP A 27 -20.82 -1.54 28.84
N ASN A 28 -19.55 -1.86 28.59
CA ASN A 28 -19.16 -2.74 27.50
C ASN A 28 -19.23 -4.22 27.95
N PRO A 29 -20.12 -5.04 27.36
CA PRO A 29 -20.31 -6.43 27.79
C PRO A 29 -19.05 -7.29 27.63
N HIS A 30 -18.19 -6.96 26.66
CA HIS A 30 -16.93 -7.66 26.44
C HIS A 30 -15.93 -7.41 27.56
N PHE A 31 -15.90 -6.22 28.15
CA PHE A 31 -15.05 -5.90 29.30
C PHE A 31 -15.64 -6.38 30.62
N ARG A 32 -16.97 -6.35 30.75
CA ARG A 32 -17.66 -6.80 31.96
C ARG A 32 -17.39 -8.27 32.30
N SER A 33 -17.32 -9.14 31.28
CA SER A 33 -16.96 -10.56 31.50
C SER A 33 -15.48 -10.77 31.82
N LEU A 34 -14.62 -9.85 31.38
CA LEU A 34 -13.16 -10.00 31.47
C LEU A 34 -12.57 -9.39 32.74
N LEU A 35 -13.17 -8.32 33.27
CA LEU A 35 -12.70 -7.57 34.44
C LEU A 35 -13.26 -8.09 35.78
N GLY A 36 -14.23 -9.03 35.72
CA GLY A 36 -14.88 -9.68 36.86
C GLY A 36 -15.82 -8.76 37.65
N THR A 37 -16.90 -9.32 38.20
CA THR A 37 -17.66 -8.67 39.28
C THR A 37 -16.94 -8.92 40.61
N ALA A 38 -16.89 -7.90 41.48
CA ALA A 38 -15.93 -7.77 42.58
C ALA A 38 -15.85 -8.94 43.59
N ALA A 39 -14.63 -9.40 43.90
CA ALA A 39 -14.12 -9.67 45.26
C ALA A 39 -12.64 -10.18 45.22
N GLU A 40 -11.79 -9.51 46.02
CA GLU A 40 -10.43 -9.90 46.47
C GLU A 40 -9.24 -10.02 45.48
N PRO A 41 -8.02 -9.61 45.92
CA PRO A 41 -6.79 -9.84 45.19
C PRO A 41 -6.38 -11.32 45.33
N ALA A 42 -6.55 -12.11 44.27
CA ALA A 42 -6.05 -13.47 44.24
C ALA A 42 -4.52 -13.48 44.39
N ARG A 43 -4.05 -13.87 45.58
CA ARG A 43 -2.69 -14.36 45.80
C ARG A 43 -2.45 -15.58 44.91
N GLY A 44 -1.39 -15.54 44.09
CA GLY A 44 -0.71 -16.75 43.61
C GLY A 44 -0.52 -16.88 42.10
N ALA A 45 0.62 -16.42 41.60
CA ALA A 45 1.62 -17.20 40.85
C ALA A 45 2.74 -16.25 40.41
N ALA A 46 3.98 -16.52 40.82
CA ALA A 46 5.14 -15.73 40.41
C ALA A 46 5.33 -15.81 38.88
N PRO A 47 5.70 -14.70 38.21
CA PRO A 47 6.05 -14.75 36.79
C PRO A 47 7.40 -15.47 36.60
N PRO A 48 7.62 -16.13 35.46
CA PRO A 48 8.90 -16.78 35.17
C PRO A 48 10.05 -15.75 35.18
N PRO A 49 11.26 -16.12 35.64
CA PRO A 49 12.37 -15.20 35.75
C PRO A 49 12.89 -14.90 34.34
N GLY A 50 12.62 -13.71 33.81
CA GLY A 50 13.14 -13.33 32.49
C GLY A 50 12.67 -12.00 31.90
N ALA A 51 11.56 -11.42 32.37
CA ALA A 51 11.07 -10.15 31.81
C ALA A 51 11.18 -9.02 32.83
N GLY A 52 12.38 -8.46 32.96
CA GLY A 52 12.68 -7.43 33.94
C GLY A 52 13.70 -6.42 33.46
N ARG A 53 13.54 -5.87 32.24
CA ARG A 53 14.12 -4.56 31.96
C ARG A 53 13.31 -3.53 32.75
N LYS A 54 13.87 -3.06 33.87
CA LYS A 54 13.39 -1.88 34.60
C LYS A 54 13.64 -0.65 33.73
N GLU A 55 12.87 -0.50 32.66
CA GLU A 55 12.72 0.81 32.03
C GLU A 55 12.00 1.71 33.03
N LYS A 56 12.50 2.94 33.20
CA LYS A 56 11.89 3.97 34.06
C LYS A 56 10.39 4.01 33.74
N ARG A 57 9.53 3.58 34.67
CA ARG A 57 8.08 3.67 34.55
C ARG A 57 7.71 5.15 34.50
N VAL A 58 7.62 5.69 33.29
CA VAL A 58 6.93 6.95 33.06
C VAL A 58 5.46 6.60 33.14
N ASP A 59 4.86 6.82 34.31
CA ASP A 59 3.41 6.77 34.50
C ASP A 59 2.79 7.93 33.72
N ASN A 60 2.69 7.78 32.40
CA ASN A 60 2.02 8.76 31.57
C ASN A 60 0.50 8.55 31.70
N ILE A 61 -0.07 9.24 32.67
CA ILE A 61 -1.51 9.21 32.99
C ILE A 61 -2.36 9.52 31.76
N GLU A 62 -1.89 10.36 30.85
CA GLU A 62 -2.61 10.71 29.61
C GLU A 62 -2.72 9.51 28.67
N ILE A 63 -1.64 8.73 28.52
CA ILE A 63 -1.64 7.48 27.74
C ILE A 63 -2.60 6.48 28.39
N GLN A 64 -2.57 6.33 29.72
CA GLN A 64 -3.48 5.41 30.42
C GLN A 64 -4.96 5.81 30.24
N LYS A 65 -5.27 7.10 30.33
CA LYS A 65 -6.62 7.64 30.06
C LYS A 65 -7.04 7.46 28.61
N PHE A 66 -6.12 7.62 27.67
CA PHE A 66 -6.38 7.36 26.26
C PHE A 66 -6.71 5.89 26.03
N ILE A 67 -5.88 4.97 26.55
CA ILE A 67 -6.09 3.53 26.45
C ILE A 67 -7.44 3.14 27.07
N SER A 68 -7.76 3.62 28.28
CA SER A 68 -9.01 3.26 28.94
C SER A 68 -10.26 3.70 28.17
N LYS A 69 -10.24 4.93 27.63
CA LYS A 69 -11.36 5.50 26.85
C LYS A 69 -11.55 4.83 25.49
N LYS A 70 -10.48 4.29 24.90
CA LYS A 70 -10.48 3.69 23.56
C LYS A 70 -10.33 2.17 23.58
N ALA A 71 -10.42 1.54 24.74
CA ALA A 71 -10.10 0.13 24.94
C ALA A 71 -10.98 -0.82 24.10
N ASP A 72 -12.26 -0.48 23.92
CA ASP A 72 -13.20 -1.16 23.04
C ASP A 72 -12.73 -1.23 21.58
N LEU A 73 -12.00 -0.20 21.15
CA LEU A 73 -11.37 -0.14 19.84
C LEU A 73 -10.01 -0.81 19.90
N LEU A 74 -9.10 -0.35 20.77
CA LEU A 74 -7.70 -0.80 20.89
C LEU A 74 -7.53 -2.31 21.01
N PHE A 75 -8.50 -2.98 21.62
CA PHE A 75 -8.46 -4.42 21.83
C PHE A 75 -9.53 -5.15 21.00
N ALA A 76 -10.11 -4.55 19.96
CA ALA A 76 -11.04 -5.26 19.08
C ALA A 76 -10.31 -6.36 18.28
N LEU A 77 -10.97 -7.50 18.05
CA LEU A 77 -10.39 -8.60 17.25
C LEU A 77 -10.36 -8.26 15.75
N SER A 78 -11.34 -7.47 15.31
CA SER A 78 -11.56 -7.09 13.91
C SER A 78 -10.65 -5.96 13.43
N TRP A 79 -9.57 -5.66 14.15
CA TRP A 79 -8.56 -4.69 13.71
C TRP A 79 -7.69 -5.24 12.59
N LYS A 80 -7.57 -6.57 12.54
CA LYS A 80 -7.02 -7.26 11.39
C LYS A 80 -8.16 -7.30 10.37
N SER A 81 -8.12 -6.39 9.40
CA SER A 81 -8.69 -6.70 8.09
C SER A 81 -8.19 -8.09 7.74
N ASP A 82 -9.06 -8.98 7.25
CA ASP A 82 -8.68 -10.31 6.70
C ASP A 82 -7.80 -10.17 5.44
N ALA A 83 -7.12 -9.04 5.25
CA ALA A 83 -6.03 -8.88 4.33
C ALA A 83 -4.95 -9.89 4.70
N SER A 84 -4.69 -10.80 3.75
CA SER A 84 -3.48 -11.61 3.74
C SER A 84 -2.28 -10.73 4.07
N PRO A 85 -1.29 -11.23 4.84
CA PRO A 85 -0.04 -10.50 5.01
C PRO A 85 0.43 -10.08 3.61
N PRO A 86 0.81 -8.80 3.42
CA PRO A 86 1.24 -8.34 2.12
C PRO A 86 2.32 -9.30 1.63
N SER A 87 2.11 -9.88 0.45
CA SER A 87 3.23 -10.46 -0.27
C SER A 87 4.23 -9.33 -0.39
N GLU A 88 5.39 -9.46 0.26
CA GLU A 88 6.49 -8.51 0.11
C GLU A 88 6.87 -8.53 -1.37
N VAL A 89 6.23 -7.64 -2.13
CA VAL A 89 6.53 -7.42 -3.53
C VAL A 89 7.97 -6.94 -3.52
N HIS A 90 8.81 -7.71 -4.20
CA HIS A 90 10.22 -7.44 -4.41
C HIS A 90 10.44 -5.93 -4.59
N ASP A 91 11.31 -5.34 -3.76
CA ASP A 91 11.60 -3.91 -3.60
C ASP A 91 12.38 -3.35 -4.82
N ASP A 92 12.10 -3.84 -6.02
CA ASP A 92 12.87 -3.56 -7.24
C ASP A 92 12.36 -2.32 -7.99
N ASN A 93 11.28 -1.67 -7.51
CA ASN A 93 10.74 -0.47 -8.13
C ASN A 93 10.74 0.71 -7.15
N ASP A 94 11.93 1.30 -7.04
CA ASP A 94 12.30 2.53 -6.32
C ASP A 94 11.38 3.76 -6.54
N ASN A 95 10.43 3.68 -7.47
CA ASN A 95 9.54 4.77 -7.87
C ASN A 95 8.09 4.61 -7.38
N LEU A 96 7.78 3.59 -6.58
CA LEU A 96 6.42 3.38 -6.06
C LEU A 96 6.06 4.33 -4.91
N TYR A 97 7.04 4.67 -4.07
CA TYR A 97 6.89 5.54 -2.91
C TYR A 97 8.19 6.32 -2.63
N ALA A 98 8.13 7.34 -1.78
CA ALA A 98 9.30 8.13 -1.44
C ALA A 98 10.26 7.36 -0.52
N VAL A 99 11.45 7.03 -1.01
CA VAL A 99 12.53 6.45 -0.21
C VAL A 99 13.35 7.57 0.44
N MET A 100 13.18 7.79 1.73
CA MET A 100 13.85 8.87 2.45
C MET A 100 15.15 8.42 3.11
N PRO A 101 16.16 9.29 3.25
CA PRO A 101 17.26 9.09 4.18
C PRO A 101 16.75 8.86 5.62
N PRO A 102 17.56 8.27 6.51
CA PRO A 102 17.18 8.07 7.91
C PRO A 102 16.78 9.41 8.56
N LEU A 103 15.63 9.44 9.23
CA LEU A 103 15.07 10.68 9.81
C LEU A 103 16.06 11.40 10.75
N GLU A 104 16.89 10.64 11.44
CA GLU A 104 17.90 11.15 12.37
C GLU A 104 18.96 12.07 11.72
N GLN A 105 19.16 12.01 10.39
CA GLN A 105 20.02 12.97 9.68
C GLN A 105 19.45 14.39 9.66
N PHE A 106 18.11 14.52 9.73
CA PHE A 106 17.41 15.81 9.78
C PHE A 106 17.20 16.32 11.20
N MET A 107 17.48 15.48 12.21
CA MET A 107 17.24 15.77 13.63
C MET A 107 18.51 16.20 14.38
N GLU A 108 19.66 16.27 13.71
CA GLU A 108 20.96 16.63 14.32
C GLU A 108 21.33 15.74 15.53
N MET A 109 21.05 14.43 15.44
CA MET A 109 21.29 13.50 16.54
C MET A 109 22.80 13.29 16.83
N PRO A 110 23.25 13.39 18.10
CA PRO A 110 24.63 13.11 18.48
C PRO A 110 25.09 11.71 18.07
N SER A 111 26.38 11.57 17.74
CA SER A 111 26.95 10.29 17.28
C SER A 111 26.86 9.18 18.33
N MET A 112 26.97 9.51 19.61
CA MET A 112 26.84 8.55 20.71
C MET A 112 25.44 7.93 20.77
N ASP A 113 24.39 8.76 20.66
CA ASP A 113 23.01 8.30 20.68
C ASP A 113 22.69 7.43 19.45
N ARG A 114 23.15 7.84 18.27
CA ARG A 114 23.00 7.04 17.04
C ARG A 114 23.69 5.68 17.15
N ARG A 115 24.88 5.63 17.75
CA ARG A 115 25.61 4.38 17.99
C ARG A 115 24.88 3.47 18.97
N GLU A 116 24.34 4.00 20.06
CA GLU A 116 23.52 3.24 21.00
C GLU A 116 22.26 2.68 20.33
N LEU A 117 21.55 3.51 19.55
CA LEU A 117 20.36 3.10 18.80
C LEU A 117 20.66 1.99 17.79
N PHE A 118 21.79 2.09 17.09
CA PHE A 118 22.23 1.05 16.16
C PHE A 118 22.43 -0.29 16.88
N PHE A 119 23.19 -0.35 17.97
CA PHE A 119 23.42 -1.61 18.70
C PHE A 119 22.17 -2.13 19.41
N ARG A 120 21.23 -1.25 19.75
CA ARG A 120 19.90 -1.63 20.25
C ARG A 120 19.08 -2.35 19.18
N ASP A 121 19.07 -1.81 17.96
CA ASP A 121 18.15 -2.19 16.89
C ASP A 121 18.67 -3.30 15.96
N ILE A 122 19.98 -3.41 15.78
CA ILE A 122 20.57 -4.43 14.89
C ILE A 122 20.28 -5.84 15.42
N GLU A 123 19.86 -6.74 14.54
CA GLU A 123 19.52 -8.13 14.85
C GLU A 123 20.32 -9.13 14.01
N ARG A 124 20.34 -10.40 14.45
CA ARG A 124 20.97 -11.48 13.68
C ARG A 124 20.12 -11.75 12.43
N GLY A 125 20.77 -11.83 11.28
CA GLY A 125 20.12 -11.96 9.99
C GLY A 125 19.91 -10.66 9.24
N ASP A 126 20.12 -9.50 9.88
CA ASP A 126 20.12 -8.22 9.19
C ASP A 126 21.28 -8.13 8.20
N ILE A 127 21.07 -7.43 7.09
CA ILE A 127 22.08 -7.21 6.07
C ILE A 127 22.78 -5.90 6.39
N VAL A 128 24.12 -5.93 6.37
CA VAL A 128 24.96 -4.74 6.49
C VAL A 128 25.85 -4.60 5.26
N ILE A 129 26.18 -3.35 4.94
CA ILE A 129 27.10 -3.00 3.87
C ILE A 129 28.24 -2.18 4.45
N GLY A 130 29.47 -2.50 4.06
CA GLY A 130 30.66 -1.82 4.56
C GLY A 130 31.85 -1.96 3.62
N ARG A 131 32.90 -1.18 3.89
CA ARG A 131 34.16 -1.24 3.13
C ARG A 131 35.21 -2.03 3.89
N ILE A 132 35.92 -2.92 3.22
CA ILE A 132 37.03 -3.65 3.83
C ILE A 132 38.11 -2.66 4.27
N SER A 133 38.45 -2.69 5.55
CA SER A 133 39.50 -1.84 6.14
C SER A 133 40.82 -2.58 6.32
N SER A 134 40.79 -3.88 6.62
CA SER A 134 41.99 -4.70 6.81
C SER A 134 41.69 -6.17 6.56
N ILE A 135 42.57 -6.86 5.84
CA ILE A 135 42.53 -8.31 5.62
C ILE A 135 43.64 -8.96 6.45
N ARG A 136 43.31 -10.06 7.15
CA ARG A 136 44.23 -10.85 7.99
C ARG A 136 44.00 -12.34 7.73
N GLU A 137 44.92 -13.18 8.21
CA GLU A 137 44.84 -14.64 8.01
C GLU A 137 43.54 -15.26 8.57
N PHE A 138 42.97 -14.68 9.63
CA PHE A 138 41.74 -15.20 10.26
C PHE A 138 40.45 -14.61 9.67
N GLY A 139 40.51 -13.77 8.63
CA GLY A 139 39.38 -13.07 8.06
C GLY A 139 39.67 -11.58 7.81
N PHE A 140 38.63 -10.81 7.49
CA PHE A 140 38.77 -9.38 7.23
C PHE A 140 37.86 -8.54 8.12
N PHE A 141 38.33 -7.33 8.42
CA PHE A 141 37.55 -6.28 9.05
C PHE A 141 36.97 -5.36 7.98
N MET A 142 35.74 -4.94 8.20
CA MET A 142 35.07 -3.93 7.38
C MET A 142 34.49 -2.84 8.27
N VAL A 143 34.54 -1.60 7.79
CA VAL A 143 33.84 -0.47 8.39
C VAL A 143 32.47 -0.37 7.74
N LEU A 144 31.41 -0.43 8.56
CA LEU A 144 30.04 -0.36 8.07
C LEU A 144 29.73 1.05 7.58
N ILE A 145 29.05 1.14 6.43
CA ILE A 145 28.64 2.41 5.83
C ILE A 145 27.12 2.56 5.83
N CYS A 146 26.38 1.46 5.68
CA CYS A 146 24.92 1.47 5.68
C CYS A 146 24.32 0.08 5.95
N LEU A 147 23.01 0.04 6.17
CA LEU A 147 22.21 -1.17 6.35
C LEU A 147 21.56 -1.59 5.02
N GLY A 148 21.54 -2.90 4.75
CA GLY A 148 20.86 -3.48 3.59
C GLY A 148 19.46 -4.01 3.89
N SER A 149 19.12 -4.22 5.15
CA SER A 149 17.78 -4.61 5.61
C SER A 149 17.57 -4.17 7.07
N GLY A 150 16.38 -4.47 7.62
CA GLY A 150 16.04 -4.12 9.00
C GLY A 150 15.72 -2.64 9.18
N ILE A 151 15.95 -2.13 10.40
CA ILE A 151 15.69 -0.72 10.72
C ILE A 151 16.81 0.15 10.16
N VAL A 152 16.51 0.93 9.13
CA VAL A 152 17.46 1.83 8.48
C VAL A 152 17.87 2.98 9.41
N ARG A 153 19.19 3.15 9.61
CA ARG A 153 19.86 4.10 10.51
C ARG A 153 21.04 4.78 9.79
N ASP A 154 21.41 5.99 10.20
CA ASP A 154 22.62 6.66 9.70
C ASP A 154 23.85 6.28 10.53
N ILE A 155 24.64 5.36 9.99
CA ILE A 155 25.86 4.82 10.61
C ILE A 155 27.15 5.24 9.92
N SER A 156 27.07 6.03 8.84
CA SER A 156 28.17 6.33 7.92
C SER A 156 29.39 6.99 8.59
N HIS A 157 29.16 7.73 9.69
CA HIS A 157 30.18 8.46 10.46
C HIS A 157 30.45 7.88 11.85
N LEU A 158 29.93 6.68 12.16
CA LEU A 158 30.08 6.07 13.49
C LEU A 158 31.31 5.16 13.60
N GLU A 159 32.02 4.92 12.49
CA GLU A 159 33.21 4.04 12.42
C GLU A 159 32.97 2.66 13.05
N ILE A 160 31.77 2.11 12.86
CA ILE A 160 31.41 0.79 13.37
C ILE A 160 32.15 -0.27 12.54
N THR A 161 32.85 -1.17 13.21
CA THR A 161 33.61 -2.24 12.57
C THR A 161 32.94 -3.59 12.76
N ALA A 162 33.00 -4.41 11.72
CA ALA A 162 32.55 -5.80 11.74
C ALA A 162 33.66 -6.73 11.28
N LEU A 163 33.73 -7.92 11.88
CA LEU A 163 34.67 -8.98 11.51
C LEU A 163 33.93 -10.03 10.68
N CYS A 164 34.41 -10.30 9.46
CA CYS A 164 34.06 -11.51 8.73
C CYS A 164 35.19 -12.54 8.94
N PRO A 165 35.00 -13.56 9.78
CA PRO A 165 36.03 -14.58 9.99
C PRO A 165 36.17 -15.46 8.75
N LEU A 166 37.37 -16.02 8.51
CA LEU A 166 37.69 -16.83 7.33
C LEU A 166 36.68 -17.96 7.08
N ARG A 167 36.19 -18.61 8.14
CA ARG A 167 35.18 -19.68 8.06
C ARG A 167 33.82 -19.25 7.51
N ASP A 168 33.58 -17.94 7.45
CA ASP A 168 32.34 -17.31 7.01
C ASP A 168 32.51 -16.62 5.63
N VAL A 169 33.66 -16.87 4.97
CA VAL A 169 33.98 -16.41 3.61
C VAL A 169 33.90 -17.59 2.63
N PRO A 170 33.03 -17.52 1.60
CA PRO A 170 32.92 -18.55 0.57
C PRO A 170 34.23 -18.75 -0.20
N SER A 171 34.63 -20.00 -0.40
CA SER A 171 35.74 -20.35 -1.28
C SER A 171 35.30 -20.28 -2.75
N HIS A 172 35.94 -19.41 -3.54
CA HIS A 172 35.65 -19.28 -4.98
C HIS A 172 36.47 -20.24 -5.86
N SER A 173 37.43 -20.97 -5.29
CA SER A 173 38.23 -22.00 -5.98
C SER A 173 38.52 -23.19 -5.06
N ASN A 174 38.71 -24.38 -5.64
CA ASN A 174 38.94 -25.61 -4.87
C ASN A 174 40.33 -25.68 -4.19
N HIS A 175 41.27 -24.80 -4.54
CA HIS A 175 42.67 -24.87 -4.10
C HIS A 175 43.30 -23.53 -3.70
N GLY A 176 42.56 -22.42 -3.75
CA GLY A 176 43.05 -21.08 -3.39
C GLY A 176 42.57 -20.63 -2.01
N ASP A 177 43.31 -19.71 -1.40
CA ASP A 177 42.90 -19.00 -0.19
C ASP A 177 41.60 -18.21 -0.47
N PRO A 178 40.50 -18.43 0.27
CA PRO A 178 39.25 -17.69 0.10
C PRO A 178 39.41 -16.17 0.17
N LEU A 179 40.41 -15.68 0.89
CA LEU A 179 40.65 -14.24 1.06
C LEU A 179 41.31 -13.58 -0.15
N SER A 180 41.93 -14.34 -1.06
CA SER A 180 42.66 -13.77 -2.20
C SER A 180 41.77 -13.03 -3.20
N TYR A 181 40.45 -13.26 -3.15
CA TYR A 181 39.47 -12.58 -3.98
C TYR A 181 39.19 -11.14 -3.54
N TYR A 182 39.46 -10.83 -2.27
CA TYR A 182 39.07 -9.56 -1.65
C TYR A 182 40.25 -8.61 -1.52
N GLN A 183 39.98 -7.31 -1.66
CA GLN A 183 40.96 -6.23 -1.53
C GLN A 183 40.51 -5.20 -0.50
N THR A 184 41.48 -4.48 0.07
CA THR A 184 41.16 -3.35 0.96
C THR A 184 40.45 -2.27 0.16
N GLY A 185 39.32 -1.79 0.66
CA GLY A 185 38.46 -0.83 -0.05
C GLY A 185 37.23 -1.44 -0.73
N ASP A 186 37.18 -2.77 -0.92
CA ASP A 186 36.02 -3.44 -1.51
C ASP A 186 34.74 -3.18 -0.69
N ILE A 187 33.63 -2.98 -1.37
CA ILE A 187 32.31 -2.83 -0.76
C ILE A 187 31.68 -4.21 -0.63
N ILE A 188 31.38 -4.60 0.60
CA ILE A 188 30.87 -5.94 0.93
C ILE A 188 29.46 -5.82 1.48
N ARG A 189 28.56 -6.65 0.95
CA ARG A 189 27.24 -6.94 1.51
C ARG A 189 27.31 -8.25 2.29
N ALA A 190 26.98 -8.22 3.58
CA ALA A 190 27.08 -9.38 4.47
C ALA A 190 25.89 -9.46 5.43
N GLY A 191 25.55 -10.67 5.88
CA GLY A 191 24.55 -10.89 6.93
C GLY A 191 25.16 -10.84 8.32
N ILE A 192 24.47 -10.26 9.29
CA ILE A 192 24.87 -10.27 10.71
C ILE A 192 24.73 -11.68 11.28
N LYS A 193 25.85 -12.25 11.73
CA LYS A 193 25.90 -13.58 12.35
C LYS A 193 25.86 -13.49 13.87
N ASP A 194 26.62 -12.56 14.46
CA ASP A 194 26.67 -12.39 15.91
C ASP A 194 26.85 -10.92 16.31
N ILE A 195 26.30 -10.56 17.47
CA ILE A 195 26.25 -9.20 18.01
C ILE A 195 26.62 -9.25 19.49
N ASP A 196 27.77 -8.69 19.83
CA ASP A 196 28.13 -8.38 21.21
C ASP A 196 27.82 -6.91 21.49
N ARG A 197 26.65 -6.67 22.08
CA ARG A 197 26.18 -5.31 22.41
C ARG A 197 26.96 -4.65 23.54
N TYR A 198 27.63 -5.44 24.39
CA TYR A 198 28.37 -4.89 25.53
C TYR A 198 29.75 -4.38 25.11
N HIS A 199 30.44 -5.12 24.24
CA HIS A 199 31.73 -4.72 23.69
C HIS A 199 31.63 -4.05 22.31
N GLU A 200 30.41 -3.83 21.80
CA GLU A 200 30.14 -3.23 20.50
C GLU A 200 30.87 -3.95 19.34
N LYS A 201 30.86 -5.29 19.36
CA LYS A 201 31.51 -6.12 18.35
C LYS A 201 30.47 -6.82 17.48
N LEU A 202 30.72 -6.83 16.18
CA LEU A 202 29.88 -7.50 15.19
C LEU A 202 30.67 -8.58 14.47
N ALA A 203 30.04 -9.73 14.26
CA ALA A 203 30.52 -10.76 13.35
C ALA A 203 29.54 -10.92 12.19
N VAL A 204 30.08 -10.93 10.97
CA VAL A 204 29.28 -11.03 9.73
C VAL A 204 29.63 -12.29 8.95
N SER A 205 28.72 -12.74 8.10
CA SER A 205 28.89 -13.89 7.22
C SER A 205 28.47 -13.59 5.80
N LEU A 206 29.17 -14.20 4.85
CA LEU A 206 28.86 -14.12 3.42
C LEU A 206 28.08 -15.35 2.92
N TYR A 207 27.66 -16.24 3.82
CA TYR A 207 26.76 -17.35 3.49
C TYR A 207 25.30 -16.93 3.59
N SER A 208 24.49 -17.36 2.63
CA SER A 208 23.03 -17.13 2.64
C SER A 208 22.32 -17.77 3.84
N SER A 209 22.93 -18.76 4.49
CA SER A 209 22.44 -19.36 5.74
C SER A 209 22.42 -18.39 6.93
N SER A 210 23.12 -17.26 6.83
CA SER A 210 23.03 -16.19 7.82
C SER A 210 21.75 -15.35 7.70
N LEU A 211 21.06 -15.41 6.55
CA LEU A 211 19.87 -14.61 6.28
C LEU A 211 18.58 -15.36 6.63
N PRO A 212 17.50 -14.64 6.96
CA PRO A 212 16.17 -15.22 7.05
C PRO A 212 15.71 -15.89 5.74
N PRO A 213 14.78 -16.87 5.78
CA PRO A 213 14.34 -17.59 4.57
C PRO A 213 13.78 -16.71 3.46
N HIS A 214 13.11 -15.61 3.80
CA HIS A 214 12.54 -14.66 2.84
C HIS A 214 13.61 -13.81 2.13
N MET A 215 14.79 -13.66 2.74
CA MET A 215 15.93 -12.91 2.19
C MET A 215 17.04 -13.81 1.61
N ALA A 216 16.84 -15.13 1.59
CA ALA A 216 17.86 -16.08 1.15
C ALA A 216 18.28 -15.93 -0.34
N GLY A 217 17.45 -15.26 -1.15
CA GLY A 217 17.74 -14.95 -2.55
C GLY A 217 18.69 -13.77 -2.77
N ILE A 218 18.99 -12.98 -1.74
CA ILE A 218 19.87 -11.81 -1.85
C ILE A 218 21.33 -12.27 -1.94
N LYS A 219 22.02 -11.82 -3.00
CA LYS A 219 23.45 -12.10 -3.21
C LYS A 219 24.31 -11.36 -2.17
N LEU A 220 25.07 -12.13 -1.39
CA LEU A 220 26.11 -11.64 -0.47
C LEU A 220 27.48 -11.65 -1.15
N GLY A 221 28.41 -10.83 -0.63
CA GLY A 221 29.77 -10.69 -1.15
C GLY A 221 30.07 -9.28 -1.66
N VAL A 222 31.02 -9.18 -2.59
CA VAL A 222 31.43 -7.90 -3.20
C VAL A 222 30.28 -7.34 -4.04
N ILE A 223 29.99 -6.05 -3.84
CA ILE A 223 28.99 -5.28 -4.59
C ILE A 223 29.61 -4.00 -5.16
N THR A 224 28.99 -3.45 -6.20
CA THR A 224 29.38 -2.16 -6.77
C THR A 224 28.70 -0.98 -6.08
N SER A 225 29.17 0.25 -6.31
CA SER A 225 28.53 1.46 -5.77
C SER A 225 27.11 1.70 -6.32
N GLU A 226 26.79 1.14 -7.49
CA GLU A 226 25.47 1.22 -8.11
C GLU A 226 24.44 0.34 -7.39
N GLU A 227 24.89 -0.73 -6.75
CA GLU A 227 24.07 -1.67 -5.96
C GLU A 227 23.81 -1.21 -4.52
N LEU A 228 24.25 0.00 -4.17
CA LEU A 228 24.01 0.58 -2.85
C LEU A 228 22.53 0.98 -2.70
N PRO A 229 21.92 0.75 -1.51
CA PRO A 229 20.54 1.10 -1.24
C PRO A 229 20.22 2.56 -1.60
N LEU A 230 19.07 2.80 -2.21
CA LEU A 230 18.67 4.13 -2.68
C LEU A 230 18.67 5.16 -1.54
N TYR A 231 18.19 4.78 -0.35
CA TYR A 231 18.18 5.68 0.81
C TYR A 231 19.61 6.17 1.15
N TYR A 232 20.61 5.29 1.02
CA TYR A 232 22.00 5.62 1.34
C TYR A 232 22.60 6.55 0.29
N ARG A 233 22.31 6.31 -1.01
CA ARG A 233 22.72 7.22 -2.08
C ARG A 233 22.18 8.64 -1.83
N ARG A 234 20.90 8.76 -1.49
CA ARG A 234 20.28 10.05 -1.08
C ARG A 234 20.91 10.64 0.19
N SER A 235 21.28 9.81 1.16
CA SER A 235 21.96 10.26 2.39
C SER A 235 23.33 10.89 2.09
N VAL A 236 24.07 10.32 1.13
CA VAL A 236 25.37 10.86 0.69
C VAL A 236 25.21 12.19 -0.07
N GLU A 237 24.17 12.31 -0.89
CA GLU A 237 23.81 13.56 -1.57
C GLU A 237 23.45 14.66 -0.56
N LEU A 238 22.63 14.35 0.45
CA LEU A 238 22.29 15.27 1.55
C LEU A 238 23.53 15.77 2.29
N ASN A 239 24.45 14.87 2.65
CA ASN A 239 25.70 15.25 3.33
C ASN A 239 26.60 16.15 2.46
N SER A 240 26.46 16.09 1.13
CA SER A 240 27.18 16.95 0.19
C SER A 240 26.48 18.31 0.01
N ASN A 241 25.14 18.31 0.02
CA ASN A 241 24.27 19.47 -0.14
C ASN A 241 23.59 19.84 1.19
N SER A 242 24.32 20.51 2.11
CA SER A 242 23.85 20.77 3.48
C SER A 242 22.61 21.68 3.64
N LEU A 243 21.98 22.13 2.54
CA LEU A 243 20.83 23.04 2.54
C LEU A 243 19.52 22.35 2.15
N GLU A 244 19.54 21.05 1.85
CA GLU A 244 18.33 20.32 1.49
C GLU A 244 17.51 19.95 2.74
N SER A 245 16.24 20.37 2.77
CA SER A 245 15.30 20.02 3.82
C SER A 245 14.63 18.67 3.54
N TYR A 246 14.12 18.03 4.60
CA TYR A 246 13.34 16.80 4.51
C TYR A 246 12.18 16.91 3.50
N GLU A 247 11.44 18.02 3.53
CA GLU A 247 10.31 18.27 2.64
C GLU A 247 10.73 18.38 1.18
N ASN A 248 11.87 19.04 0.91
CA ASN A 248 12.35 19.21 -0.46
C ASN A 248 12.75 17.87 -1.10
N ILE A 249 13.41 16.99 -0.34
CA ILE A 249 13.78 15.64 -0.80
C ILE A 249 12.53 14.77 -1.01
N MET A 250 11.54 14.91 -0.15
CA MET A 250 10.27 14.19 -0.31
C MET A 250 9.55 14.65 -1.58
N GLN A 251 9.40 15.96 -1.78
CA GLN A 251 8.68 16.53 -2.92
C GLN A 251 9.40 16.28 -4.26
N SER A 252 10.74 16.21 -4.26
CA SER A 252 11.52 15.88 -5.46
C SER A 252 11.50 14.39 -5.83
N SER A 253 11.08 13.52 -4.90
CA SER A 253 11.02 12.09 -5.13
C SER A 253 9.89 11.70 -6.07
N LEU A 254 10.22 10.97 -7.15
CA LEU A 254 9.23 10.47 -8.13
C LEU A 254 8.14 9.63 -7.47
N GLY A 255 8.51 8.79 -6.49
CA GLY A 255 7.55 7.99 -5.74
C GLY A 255 6.60 8.79 -4.85
N PHE A 256 6.93 10.04 -4.47
CA PHE A 256 5.99 10.90 -3.74
C PHE A 256 4.92 11.49 -4.67
N VAL A 257 5.31 11.84 -5.90
CA VAL A 257 4.43 12.44 -6.91
C VAL A 257 3.59 11.37 -7.63
N ASN A 258 3.86 10.09 -7.39
CA ASN A 258 3.14 8.98 -8.01
C ASN A 258 1.63 9.01 -7.63
N PRO A 259 0.71 9.14 -8.61
CA PRO A 259 -0.73 9.15 -8.33
C PRO A 259 -1.25 7.89 -7.61
N GLY A 260 -0.58 6.75 -7.80
CA GLY A 260 -0.90 5.48 -7.16
C GLY A 260 -0.18 5.24 -5.82
N VAL A 261 0.60 6.21 -5.32
CA VAL A 261 1.39 6.03 -4.08
C VAL A 261 0.52 5.66 -2.88
N VAL A 262 -0.67 6.27 -2.78
CA VAL A 262 -1.58 6.03 -1.65
C VAL A 262 -2.11 4.61 -1.69
N GLU A 263 -2.62 4.16 -2.83
CA GLU A 263 -3.12 2.79 -3.03
C GLU A 263 -2.03 1.75 -2.74
N PHE A 264 -0.83 1.97 -3.28
CA PHE A 264 0.32 1.11 -3.05
C PHE A 264 0.73 1.05 -1.57
N LEU A 265 0.81 2.19 -0.88
CA LEU A 265 1.18 2.23 0.54
C LEU A 265 0.10 1.63 1.42
N LEU A 266 -1.18 1.80 1.08
CA LEU A 266 -2.29 1.16 1.78
C LEU A 266 -2.19 -0.37 1.68
N GLU A 267 -1.92 -0.90 0.49
CA GLU A 267 -1.68 -2.34 0.28
C GLU A 267 -0.44 -2.82 1.06
N LYS A 268 0.69 -2.11 0.94
CA LYS A 268 1.94 -2.43 1.64
C LYS A 268 1.79 -2.43 3.16
N LEU A 269 0.97 -1.53 3.71
CA LEU A 269 0.70 -1.43 5.15
C LEU A 269 -0.46 -2.30 5.61
N GLY A 270 -1.18 -2.96 4.70
CA GLY A 270 -2.38 -3.74 5.02
C GLY A 270 -3.54 -2.89 5.55
N ILE A 271 -3.62 -1.61 5.15
CA ILE A 271 -4.67 -0.68 5.57
C ILE A 271 -5.77 -0.68 4.53
N ASP A 272 -6.97 -1.11 4.92
CA ASP A 272 -8.16 -1.07 4.06
C ASP A 272 -8.76 0.35 3.99
N GLU A 273 -8.93 0.88 2.78
CA GLU A 273 -9.56 2.19 2.53
C GLU A 273 -11.08 2.14 2.75
N SER A 274 -11.70 0.97 2.55
CA SER A 274 -13.16 0.85 2.65
C SER A 274 -13.66 0.94 4.09
N HIS A 275 -12.82 0.56 5.06
CA HIS A 275 -13.11 0.65 6.48
C HIS A 275 -11.92 1.21 7.26
N PRO A 276 -11.63 2.53 7.15
CA PRO A 276 -10.46 3.10 7.81
C PRO A 276 -10.60 2.92 9.34
N PRO A 277 -9.62 2.28 10.01
CA PRO A 277 -9.69 2.03 11.43
C PRO A 277 -9.41 3.32 12.21
N SER A 278 -10.40 4.21 12.29
CA SER A 278 -10.29 5.43 13.07
C SER A 278 -10.49 5.14 14.57
N LEU A 279 -9.52 5.57 15.38
CA LEU A 279 -9.66 5.62 16.83
C LEU A 279 -10.56 6.77 17.30
N MET A 280 -10.90 7.70 16.40
CA MET A 280 -11.85 8.77 16.69
C MET A 280 -13.27 8.23 16.50
N ARG A 281 -14.03 8.07 17.59
CA ARG A 281 -15.39 7.51 17.56
C ARG A 281 -16.30 8.24 16.58
N GLY A 282 -16.22 9.57 16.54
CA GLY A 282 -17.00 10.38 15.61
C GLY A 282 -16.63 10.21 14.13
N LEU A 283 -15.49 9.59 13.82
CA LEU A 283 -15.01 9.34 12.45
C LEU A 283 -15.04 7.85 12.08
N GLN A 284 -15.71 7.02 12.88
CA GLN A 284 -15.88 5.60 12.54
C GLN A 284 -16.92 5.43 11.46
N SER A 285 -16.59 4.68 10.41
CA SER A 285 -17.48 4.41 9.27
C SER A 285 -18.86 3.89 9.68
N LYS A 286 -18.94 3.10 10.76
CA LYS A 286 -20.21 2.59 11.34
C LYS A 286 -21.22 3.67 11.74
N ASN A 287 -20.76 4.91 11.95
CA ASN A 287 -21.61 6.02 12.36
C ASN A 287 -22.11 6.87 11.19
N PHE A 288 -21.69 6.55 9.96
CA PHE A 288 -22.07 7.25 8.75
C PHE A 288 -22.86 6.32 7.84
N SER A 289 -23.78 6.90 7.07
CA SER A 289 -24.46 6.16 6.01
C SER A 289 -23.49 5.88 4.86
N GLU A 290 -23.58 4.70 4.24
CA GLU A 290 -22.80 4.39 3.03
C GLU A 290 -23.09 5.37 1.88
N ASP A 291 -24.27 5.99 1.87
CA ASP A 291 -24.66 7.01 0.91
C ASP A 291 -23.82 8.30 0.99
N ASP A 292 -23.25 8.58 2.17
CA ASP A 292 -22.41 9.74 2.43
C ASP A 292 -20.93 9.46 2.11
N PHE A 293 -20.58 8.23 1.74
CA PHE A 293 -19.20 7.88 1.40
C PHE A 293 -18.78 8.51 0.06
N ALA A 294 -17.48 8.79 -0.05
CA ALA A 294 -16.91 9.44 -1.23
C ALA A 294 -17.19 8.66 -2.52
N SER A 295 -17.19 7.33 -2.48
CA SER A 295 -17.50 6.47 -3.63
C SER A 295 -18.96 6.60 -4.08
N ALA A 296 -19.90 6.54 -3.14
CA ALA A 296 -21.34 6.70 -3.41
C ALA A 296 -21.66 8.12 -3.90
N LEU A 297 -21.08 9.15 -3.26
CA LEU A 297 -21.21 10.54 -3.69
C LEU A 297 -20.64 10.78 -5.08
N ARG A 298 -19.43 10.26 -5.38
CA ARG A 298 -18.84 10.33 -6.72
C ARG A 298 -19.73 9.65 -7.75
N LYS A 299 -20.30 8.47 -7.44
CA LYS A 299 -21.22 7.78 -8.35
C LYS A 299 -22.47 8.63 -8.64
N LYS A 300 -23.08 9.23 -7.61
CA LYS A 300 -24.23 10.15 -7.77
C LYS A 300 -23.85 11.40 -8.58
N GLN A 301 -22.68 11.98 -8.33
CA GLN A 301 -22.17 13.15 -9.06
C GLN A 301 -21.90 12.82 -10.54
N SER A 302 -21.22 11.71 -10.82
CA SER A 302 -20.95 11.23 -12.18
C SER A 302 -22.25 10.95 -12.94
N ALA A 303 -23.21 10.27 -12.32
CA ALA A 303 -24.51 10.03 -12.93
C ALA A 303 -25.26 11.35 -13.25
N SER A 304 -25.25 12.30 -12.31
CA SER A 304 -25.86 13.63 -12.51
C SER A 304 -25.16 14.42 -13.63
N TRP A 305 -23.82 14.36 -13.70
CA TRP A 305 -23.05 15.04 -14.72
C TRP A 305 -23.25 14.42 -16.10
N ALA A 306 -23.27 13.08 -16.20
CA ALA A 306 -23.60 12.36 -17.42
C ALA A 306 -25.01 12.72 -17.92
N LEU A 307 -26.01 12.76 -17.04
CA LEU A 307 -27.38 13.19 -17.37
C LEU A 307 -27.41 14.62 -17.94
N LYS A 308 -26.61 15.52 -17.37
CA LYS A 308 -26.49 16.90 -17.86
C LYS A 308 -25.90 16.94 -19.27
N CYS A 309 -24.86 16.14 -19.56
CA CYS A 309 -24.31 16.01 -20.90
C CYS A 309 -25.34 15.45 -21.89
N VAL A 310 -26.13 14.45 -21.51
CA VAL A 310 -27.23 13.92 -22.34
C VAL A 310 -28.23 15.04 -22.68
N LYS A 311 -28.65 15.82 -21.69
CA LYS A 311 -29.58 16.94 -21.92
C LYS A 311 -29.06 17.95 -22.94
N ILE A 312 -27.79 18.34 -22.82
CA ILE A 312 -27.13 19.26 -23.76
C ILE A 312 -27.04 18.62 -25.15
N GLY A 313 -26.71 17.34 -25.23
CA GLY A 313 -26.68 16.59 -26.49
C GLY A 313 -28.04 16.54 -27.19
N VAL A 314 -29.13 16.34 -26.43
CA VAL A 314 -30.50 16.35 -26.95
C VAL A 314 -30.88 17.75 -27.46
N ASP A 315 -30.47 18.81 -26.78
CA ASP A 315 -30.73 20.17 -27.24
C ASP A 315 -29.97 20.48 -28.54
N TYR A 316 -28.73 20.02 -28.70
CA TYR A 316 -28.02 20.12 -29.99
C TYR A 316 -28.68 19.30 -31.09
N PHE A 317 -29.15 18.10 -30.77
CA PHE A 317 -29.86 17.24 -31.72
C PHE A 317 -31.12 17.92 -32.26
N LYS A 318 -31.93 18.55 -31.39
CA LYS A 318 -33.13 19.31 -31.79
C LYS A 318 -32.83 20.49 -32.72
N VAL A 319 -31.64 21.09 -32.60
CA VAL A 319 -31.19 22.20 -33.47
C VAL A 319 -30.55 21.69 -34.77
N GLY A 320 -30.39 20.38 -34.95
CA GLY A 320 -29.77 19.76 -36.13
C GLY A 320 -28.24 19.72 -36.10
N ARG A 321 -27.62 20.00 -34.93
CA ARG A 321 -26.16 19.92 -34.74
C ARG A 321 -25.74 18.51 -34.33
N HIS A 322 -25.78 17.58 -35.29
CA HIS A 322 -25.57 16.15 -35.03
C HIS A 322 -24.16 15.81 -34.47
N VAL A 323 -23.10 16.46 -34.97
CA VAL A 323 -21.72 16.21 -34.53
C VAL A 323 -21.51 16.60 -33.06
N ASP A 324 -22.04 17.77 -32.65
CA ASP A 324 -21.93 18.24 -31.28
C ASP A 324 -22.76 17.38 -30.32
N ALA A 325 -23.95 16.94 -30.75
CA ALA A 325 -24.76 15.99 -30.00
C ALA A 325 -24.01 14.66 -29.76
N MET A 326 -23.38 14.10 -30.80
CA MET A 326 -22.58 12.88 -30.69
C MET A 326 -21.44 13.04 -29.67
N ASN A 327 -20.75 14.18 -29.68
CA ASN A 327 -19.67 14.46 -28.75
C ASN A 327 -20.15 14.51 -27.29
N GLU A 328 -21.30 15.15 -27.02
CA GLU A 328 -21.86 15.19 -25.67
C GLU A 328 -22.37 13.83 -25.19
N TYR A 329 -22.94 13.01 -26.07
CA TYR A 329 -23.32 11.64 -25.74
C TYR A 329 -22.09 10.75 -25.45
N ASN A 330 -20.99 10.92 -26.19
CA ASN A 330 -19.74 10.22 -25.91
C ASN A 330 -19.17 10.61 -24.55
N LYS A 331 -19.14 11.91 -24.22
CA LYS A 331 -18.72 12.39 -22.90
C LYS A 331 -19.58 11.79 -21.79
N ALA A 332 -20.90 11.76 -21.95
CA ALA A 332 -21.80 11.16 -20.96
C ALA A 332 -21.45 9.68 -20.70
N LEU A 333 -21.17 8.91 -21.76
CA LEU A 333 -20.81 7.49 -21.66
C LEU A 333 -19.37 7.25 -21.17
N GLU A 334 -18.46 8.21 -21.33
CA GLU A 334 -17.13 8.16 -20.72
C GLU A 334 -17.21 8.33 -19.20
N ILE A 335 -18.10 9.21 -18.73
CA ILE A 335 -18.34 9.50 -17.31
C ILE A 335 -19.12 8.35 -16.65
N ASP A 336 -20.22 7.94 -17.27
CA ASP A 336 -21.08 6.86 -16.81
C ASP A 336 -21.41 5.91 -17.96
N LYS A 337 -20.64 4.81 -18.01
CA LYS A 337 -20.77 3.76 -19.04
C LYS A 337 -22.13 3.05 -18.99
N GLN A 338 -22.86 3.14 -17.87
CA GLN A 338 -24.14 2.47 -17.67
C GLN A 338 -25.33 3.43 -17.81
N ASN A 339 -25.11 4.65 -18.30
CA ASN A 339 -26.17 5.62 -18.50
C ASN A 339 -27.12 5.21 -19.64
N VAL A 340 -28.30 4.73 -19.29
CA VAL A 340 -29.32 4.20 -20.22
C VAL A 340 -29.83 5.29 -21.17
N GLU A 341 -30.06 6.51 -20.68
CA GLU A 341 -30.52 7.64 -21.50
C GLU A 341 -29.49 8.02 -22.57
N ALA A 342 -28.20 8.03 -22.22
CA ALA A 342 -27.12 8.33 -23.16
C ALA A 342 -27.02 7.27 -24.27
N LEU A 343 -27.20 5.98 -23.93
CA LEU A 343 -27.20 4.89 -24.91
C LEU A 343 -28.38 5.02 -25.89
N VAL A 344 -29.58 5.35 -25.39
CA VAL A 344 -30.76 5.56 -26.25
C VAL A 344 -30.62 6.79 -27.11
N ALA A 345 -30.20 7.93 -26.55
CA ALA A 345 -30.01 9.17 -27.31
C ALA A 345 -28.95 9.02 -28.42
N ARG A 346 -27.89 8.24 -28.15
CA ARG A 346 -26.88 7.88 -29.16
C ARG A 346 -27.43 6.93 -30.22
N GLY A 347 -28.25 5.96 -29.83
CA GLY A 347 -28.96 5.06 -30.76
C GLY A 347 -29.84 5.84 -31.73
N ALA A 348 -30.62 6.81 -31.22
CA ALA A 348 -31.49 7.66 -32.02
C ALA A 348 -30.71 8.53 -33.02
N LEU A 349 -29.55 9.06 -32.61
CA LEU A 349 -28.68 9.80 -33.51
C LEU A 349 -28.12 8.93 -34.64
N LEU A 350 -27.76 7.67 -34.34
CA LEU A 350 -27.27 6.72 -35.34
C LEU A 350 -28.37 6.24 -36.30
N GLU A 351 -29.61 6.20 -35.83
CA GLU A 351 -30.79 5.92 -36.66
C GLU A 351 -31.00 7.03 -37.71
N GLU A 352 -30.84 8.30 -37.32
CA GLU A 352 -30.89 9.44 -38.24
C GLU A 352 -29.75 9.42 -39.28
N GLU A 353 -28.59 8.87 -38.91
CA GLU A 353 -27.46 8.62 -39.84
C GLU A 353 -27.62 7.34 -40.69
N GLU A 354 -28.80 6.70 -40.66
CA GLU A 354 -29.12 5.42 -41.36
C GLU A 354 -28.24 4.21 -40.95
N LYS A 355 -27.57 4.28 -39.78
CA LYS A 355 -26.72 3.21 -39.24
C LYS A 355 -27.51 2.27 -38.32
N PHE A 356 -28.55 1.65 -38.87
CA PHE A 356 -29.57 0.91 -38.11
C PHE A 356 -29.02 -0.24 -37.23
N LEU A 357 -28.05 -1.03 -37.73
CA LEU A 357 -27.47 -2.14 -36.96
C LEU A 357 -26.73 -1.67 -35.70
N ASN A 358 -26.06 -0.52 -35.78
CA ASN A 358 -25.37 0.05 -34.62
C ASN A 358 -26.38 0.62 -33.61
N ALA A 359 -27.41 1.31 -34.10
CA ALA A 359 -28.50 1.81 -33.26
C ALA A 359 -29.18 0.68 -32.47
N GLU A 360 -29.49 -0.44 -33.14
CA GLU A 360 -30.07 -1.64 -32.51
C GLU A 360 -29.19 -2.17 -31.38
N SER A 361 -27.87 -2.21 -31.58
CA SER A 361 -26.91 -2.63 -30.55
C SER A 361 -26.98 -1.75 -29.31
N TYR A 362 -27.09 -0.43 -29.47
CA TYR A 362 -27.20 0.51 -28.35
C TYR A 362 -28.53 0.39 -27.61
N TYR A 363 -29.65 0.26 -28.32
CA TYR A 363 -30.96 0.06 -27.69
C TYR A 363 -31.03 -1.27 -26.92
N LYS A 364 -30.46 -2.35 -27.47
CA LYS A 364 -30.32 -3.62 -26.74
C LYS A 364 -29.46 -3.48 -25.49
N LYS A 365 -28.32 -2.77 -25.57
CA LYS A 365 -27.47 -2.51 -24.40
C LYS A 365 -28.21 -1.71 -23.33
N ALA A 366 -29.00 -0.71 -23.72
CA ALA A 366 -29.84 0.05 -22.80
C ALA A 366 -30.83 -0.87 -22.06
N LEU A 367 -31.53 -1.75 -22.79
CA LEU A 367 -32.47 -2.72 -22.20
C LEU A 367 -31.80 -3.81 -21.35
N THR A 368 -30.54 -4.18 -21.64
CA THR A 368 -29.79 -5.09 -20.75
C THR A 368 -29.41 -4.45 -19.42
N LEU A 369 -29.37 -3.12 -19.35
CA LEU A 369 -29.08 -2.38 -18.12
C LEU A 369 -30.36 -2.03 -17.36
N ASP A 370 -31.42 -1.64 -18.08
CA ASP A 370 -32.75 -1.39 -17.54
C ASP A 370 -33.81 -1.96 -18.49
N GLU A 371 -34.31 -3.15 -18.16
CA GLU A 371 -35.33 -3.86 -18.92
C GLU A 371 -36.68 -3.11 -18.96
N THR A 372 -36.89 -2.17 -18.03
CA THR A 372 -38.15 -1.40 -17.92
C THR A 372 -38.08 -0.05 -18.62
N PHE A 373 -36.96 0.26 -19.29
CA PHE A 373 -36.76 1.53 -19.97
C PHE A 373 -37.58 1.62 -21.27
N LYS A 374 -38.81 2.13 -21.14
CA LYS A 374 -39.82 2.22 -22.22
C LYS A 374 -39.29 2.87 -23.49
N ASP A 375 -38.50 3.95 -23.37
CA ASP A 375 -38.01 4.67 -24.54
C ASP A 375 -37.07 3.81 -25.39
N ALA A 376 -36.27 2.92 -24.78
CA ALA A 376 -35.42 1.98 -25.51
C ALA A 376 -36.25 0.88 -26.19
N GLU A 377 -37.27 0.35 -25.50
CA GLU A 377 -38.16 -0.67 -26.06
C GLU A 377 -38.93 -0.12 -27.26
N ASP A 378 -39.54 1.05 -27.11
CA ASP A 378 -40.27 1.73 -28.17
C ASP A 378 -39.37 2.03 -29.38
N ALA A 379 -38.14 2.51 -29.13
CA ALA A 379 -37.18 2.79 -30.19
C ALA A 379 -36.75 1.52 -30.93
N LEU A 380 -36.49 0.42 -30.20
CA LEU A 380 -36.11 -0.86 -30.79
C LEU A 380 -37.24 -1.44 -31.65
N GLN A 381 -38.49 -1.42 -31.17
CA GLN A 381 -39.65 -1.91 -31.92
C GLN A 381 -39.89 -1.09 -33.19
N LYS A 382 -39.78 0.24 -33.11
CA LYS A 382 -39.88 1.13 -34.27
C LYS A 382 -38.80 0.84 -35.30
N LEU A 383 -37.55 0.68 -34.86
CA LEU A 383 -36.41 0.36 -35.70
C LEU A 383 -36.59 -0.99 -36.42
N HIS A 384 -37.03 -2.03 -35.70
CA HIS A 384 -37.29 -3.35 -36.29
C HIS A 384 -38.38 -3.31 -37.37
N LYS A 385 -39.48 -2.60 -37.09
CA LYS A 385 -40.57 -2.41 -38.05
C LYS A 385 -40.10 -1.68 -39.30
N TYR A 386 -39.26 -0.65 -39.13
CA TYR A 386 -38.66 0.09 -40.25
C TYR A 386 -37.73 -0.81 -41.07
N MET A 387 -36.83 -1.55 -40.43
CA MET A 387 -35.91 -2.48 -41.10
C MET A 387 -36.65 -3.58 -41.88
N GLN A 388 -37.67 -4.22 -41.29
CA GLN A 388 -38.49 -5.22 -41.98
C GLN A 388 -39.17 -4.64 -43.23
N LYS A 389 -39.81 -3.47 -43.10
CA LYS A 389 -40.46 -2.80 -44.23
C LYS A 389 -39.46 -2.44 -45.34
N SER A 390 -38.25 -2.01 -44.97
CA SER A 390 -37.19 -1.69 -45.94
C SER A 390 -36.69 -2.92 -46.71
N LEU A 391 -36.61 -4.07 -46.04
CA LEU A 391 -36.24 -5.35 -46.65
C LEU A 391 -37.31 -5.84 -47.63
N GLU A 392 -38.59 -5.83 -47.22
CA GLU A 392 -39.70 -6.21 -48.10
C GLU A 392 -39.80 -5.34 -49.37
N LEU A 393 -39.48 -4.05 -49.24
CA LEU A 393 -39.45 -3.13 -50.39
C LEU A 393 -38.31 -3.48 -51.35
N ARG A 394 -37.13 -3.81 -50.83
CA ARG A 394 -35.97 -4.24 -51.64
C ARG A 394 -36.23 -5.57 -52.34
N GLU A 395 -36.86 -6.55 -51.67
CA GLU A 395 -37.24 -7.83 -52.27
C GLU A 395 -38.26 -7.65 -53.40
N LYS A 396 -39.30 -6.84 -53.19
CA LYS A 396 -40.29 -6.52 -54.24
C LYS A 396 -39.69 -5.78 -55.43
N GLN A 397 -38.65 -4.97 -55.21
CA GLN A 397 -37.91 -4.31 -56.29
C GLN A 397 -37.05 -5.31 -57.06
N ALA A 398 -36.31 -6.18 -56.36
CA ALA A 398 -35.49 -7.23 -56.97
C ALA A 398 -36.34 -8.20 -57.83
N GLU A 399 -37.51 -8.63 -57.34
CA GLU A 399 -38.43 -9.46 -58.11
C GLU A 399 -38.94 -8.77 -59.38
N LYS A 400 -39.20 -7.46 -59.33
CA LYS A 400 -39.64 -6.68 -60.50
C LYS A 400 -38.54 -6.57 -61.55
N GLU A 401 -37.30 -6.35 -61.11
CA GLU A 401 -36.13 -6.31 -61.99
C GLU A 401 -35.83 -7.67 -62.62
N GLU A 402 -35.97 -8.76 -61.85
CA GLU A 402 -35.77 -10.12 -62.35
C GLU A 402 -36.85 -10.50 -63.38
N LYS A 403 -38.13 -10.18 -63.10
CA LYS A 403 -39.25 -10.34 -64.05
C LYS A 403 -39.09 -9.50 -65.32
N GLN A 404 -38.38 -8.38 -65.27
CA GLN A 404 -38.02 -7.58 -66.44
C GLN A 404 -36.85 -8.16 -67.23
N LYS A 405 -35.87 -8.78 -66.55
CA LYS A 405 -34.72 -9.44 -67.19
C LYS A 405 -35.10 -10.75 -67.90
N THR A 406 -36.06 -11.52 -67.37
CA THR A 406 -36.55 -12.76 -68.01
C THR A 406 -37.51 -12.53 -69.19
N LYS A 407 -37.92 -11.29 -69.45
CA LYS A 407 -38.80 -10.90 -70.58
C LYS A 407 -38.06 -10.29 -71.77
N LYS A 408 -36.73 -10.16 -71.69
CA LYS A 408 -35.82 -9.92 -72.81
C LYS A 408 -35.11 -11.22 -73.14
#